data_AF-A0A420E5R1-F1
#
_entry.id   AF-A0A420E5R1-F1
#
_cell.length_a   1.000
_cell.length_b   1.000
_cell.length_c   1.000
_cell.angle_alpha   90.00
_cell.angle_beta   90.00
_cell.angle_gamma   90.00
#
_symmetry.space_group_name_H-M   'P 1'
#
loop_
_entity.id
_entity.type
_entity.pdbx_description
1 polymer ?
#
loop_
_entity_poly.entity_id
_entity_poly.type
_entity_poly.pdbx_seq_one_letter_code
_entity_poly.pdbx_strand_id
1 'polypeptide(L)'
;MKLIIKRTPIFLLSLIFIPLSIFGSIYYTFIENKGGMALAGTLFIGVLIFNLIILFIEQSLIKKDFNHIKVWITEIIVILLTILYFYLFG
;
A
#
# COMPACT_ATOMS: atom_id res chain seq x y z
N MET A 1 14.02 5.91 21.25
CA MET A 1 13.88 4.56 20.65
C MET A 1 14.42 4.60 19.23
N LYS A 2 15.34 3.73 18.84
CA LYS A 2 15.71 3.58 17.41
C LYS A 2 14.54 2.90 16.70
N LEU A 3 13.88 3.59 15.78
CA LEU A 3 12.90 3.00 14.86
C LEU A 3 13.66 2.06 13.92
N ILE A 4 13.52 0.76 14.16
CA ILE A 4 14.06 -0.26 13.24
C ILE A 4 12.97 -0.49 12.20
N ILE A 5 13.15 0.10 11.02
CA ILE A 5 12.26 -0.09 9.88
C ILE A 5 12.44 -1.51 9.35
N LYS A 6 11.34 -2.25 9.25
CA LYS A 6 11.35 -3.66 8.85
C LYS A 6 11.12 -3.75 7.36
N ARG A 7 12.06 -4.37 6.64
CA ARG A 7 12.02 -4.51 5.18
C ARG A 7 11.22 -5.75 4.81
N THR A 8 9.94 -5.57 4.54
CA THR A 8 8.99 -6.59 4.09
C THR A 8 8.49 -6.31 2.67
N PRO A 9 7.93 -7.31 1.97
CA PRO A 9 7.25 -7.09 0.69
C PRO A 9 6.21 -5.96 0.73
N ILE A 10 5.36 -5.91 1.77
CA ILE A 10 4.37 -4.84 1.94
C ILE A 10 5.05 -3.47 2.09
N PHE A 11 6.14 -3.38 2.86
CA PHE A 11 6.92 -2.14 2.98
C PHE A 11 7.45 -1.67 1.61
N LEU A 12 7.97 -2.59 0.79
CA LEU A 12 8.49 -2.27 -0.55
C LEU A 12 7.38 -1.79 -1.48
N LEU A 13 6.21 -2.42 -1.46
CA LEU A 13 5.04 -1.97 -2.22
C LEU A 13 4.60 -0.57 -1.77
N SER A 14 4.56 -0.34 -0.46
CA SER A 14 4.17 0.94 0.13
C SER A 14 5.11 2.07 -0.29
N LEU A 15 6.41 1.78 -0.45
CA LEU A 15 7.40 2.74 -0.94
C LEU A 15 7.07 3.26 -2.35
N ILE A 16 6.38 2.47 -3.18
CA ILE A 16 5.97 2.83 -4.54
C ILE A 16 4.58 3.47 -4.53
N PHE A 17 3.63 2.85 -3.84
CA PHE A 17 2.23 3.28 -3.84
C PHE A 17 2.01 4.61 -3.13
N ILE A 18 2.77 4.94 -2.08
CA ILE A 18 2.61 6.21 -1.36
C ILE A 18 2.94 7.40 -2.26
N PRO A 19 4.14 7.48 -2.89
CA PRO A 19 4.43 8.55 -3.85
C PRO A 19 3.42 8.61 -4.99
N LEU A 20 3.08 7.46 -5.58
CA LEU A 20 2.13 7.40 -6.69
C LEU A 20 0.76 7.97 -6.30
N SER A 21 0.30 7.67 -5.08
CA SER A 21 -0.98 8.13 -4.57
C SER A 21 -0.96 9.63 -4.27
N ILE A 22 0.14 10.14 -3.73
CA ILE A 22 0.31 11.58 -3.51
C ILE A 22 0.29 12.32 -4.85
N PHE A 23 1.11 11.90 -5.82
CA PHE A 23 1.14 12.53 -7.14
C PHE A 23 -0.20 12.42 -7.87
N GLY A 24 -0.81 11.23 -7.89
CA GLY A 24 -2.12 11.00 -8.50
C GLY A 24 -3.21 11.85 -7.86
N SER A 25 -3.25 11.92 -6.52
CA SER A 25 -4.25 12.75 -5.83
C SER A 25 -4.11 14.23 -6.19
N ILE A 26 -2.90 14.78 -6.18
CA ILE A 26 -2.67 16.19 -6.52
C ILE A 26 -3.00 16.45 -7.99
N TYR A 27 -2.53 15.58 -8.88
CA TYR A 27 -2.70 15.74 -10.32
C TYR A 27 -4.18 15.69 -10.71
N TYR A 28 -4.92 14.65 -10.32
CA TYR A 28 -6.31 14.49 -10.73
C TYR A 28 -7.29 15.41 -9.98
N THR A 29 -6.95 15.85 -8.76
CA THR A 29 -7.82 16.77 -7.98
C THR A 29 -7.65 18.22 -8.39
N PHE A 30 -6.42 18.67 -8.72
CA PHE A 30 -6.12 20.09 -8.92
C PHE A 30 -5.69 20.45 -10.34
N ILE A 31 -5.09 19.53 -11.09
CA ILE A 31 -4.57 19.82 -12.44
C ILE A 31 -5.56 19.34 -13.51
N GLU A 32 -5.94 18.06 -13.46
CA GLU A 32 -6.83 17.44 -14.44
C GLU A 32 -8.26 17.28 -13.89
N ASN A 33 -8.77 18.30 -13.21
CA ASN A 33 -10.09 18.31 -12.59
C ASN A 33 -11.21 18.58 -13.62
N LYS A 34 -11.30 17.75 -14.66
CA LYS A 34 -12.36 17.81 -15.67
C LYS A 34 -13.22 16.56 -15.55
N GLY A 35 -14.52 16.74 -15.33
CA GLY A 35 -15.48 15.63 -15.23
C GLY A 35 -15.24 14.71 -14.01
N GLY A 36 -15.30 13.39 -14.22
CA GLY A 36 -15.15 12.36 -13.17
C GLY A 36 -13.73 12.19 -12.61
N MET A 37 -12.75 12.95 -13.10
CA MET A 37 -11.34 12.83 -12.68
C MET A 37 -11.11 13.30 -11.23
N ALA A 38 -11.95 14.18 -10.69
CA ALA A 38 -11.94 14.54 -9.26
C ALA A 38 -12.17 13.30 -8.37
N LEU A 39 -13.02 12.37 -8.81
CA LEU A 39 -13.26 11.11 -8.12
C LEU A 39 -11.99 10.24 -8.15
N ALA A 40 -11.28 10.19 -9.27
CA ALA A 40 -10.00 9.47 -9.36
C ALA A 40 -8.97 10.04 -8.36
N GLY A 41 -8.86 11.37 -8.27
CA GLY A 41 -8.02 12.02 -7.25
C GLY A 41 -8.41 11.63 -5.81
N THR A 42 -9.71 11.56 -5.53
CA THR A 42 -10.24 11.10 -4.25
C THR A 42 -9.95 9.63 -3.97
N LEU A 43 -10.02 8.77 -4.99
CA LEU A 43 -9.64 7.36 -4.87
C LEU A 43 -8.16 7.21 -4.54
N PHE A 44 -7.27 8.02 -5.14
CA PHE A 44 -5.85 8.02 -4.76
C PHE A 44 -5.63 8.44 -3.29
N ILE A 45 -6.44 9.36 -2.75
CA ILE A 45 -6.41 9.68 -1.31
C ILE A 45 -6.85 8.46 -0.48
N GLY A 46 -7.90 7.76 -0.91
CA GLY A 46 -8.34 6.52 -0.26
C GLY A 46 -7.26 5.44 -0.23
N VAL A 47 -6.59 5.23 -1.38
CA VAL A 47 -5.45 4.30 -1.50
C VAL A 47 -4.31 4.72 -0.59
N LEU A 48 -3.98 6.01 -0.53
CA LEU A 48 -2.93 6.55 0.35
C LEU A 48 -3.22 6.23 1.82
N ILE A 49 -4.43 6.54 2.29
CA ILE A 49 -4.84 6.31 3.69
C ILE A 49 -4.78 4.81 4.01
N PHE A 50 -5.34 3.97 3.13
CA PHE A 50 -5.35 2.53 3.32
C PHE A 50 -3.93 1.95 3.39
N ASN A 51 -3.05 2.40 2.50
CA ASN A 51 -1.66 1.96 2.44
C ASN A 51 -0.89 2.35 3.72
N LEU A 52 -1.09 3.58 4.23
CA LEU A 52 -0.49 4.04 5.50
C LEU A 52 -0.98 3.22 6.70
N ILE A 53 -2.26 2.87 6.75
CA ILE A 53 -2.82 2.02 7.82
C ILE A 53 -2.20 0.63 7.79
N ILE A 54 -2.15 -0.01 6.62
CA ILE A 54 -1.54 -1.34 6.46
C ILE A 54 -0.08 -1.30 6.87
N LEU A 55 0.69 -0.33 6.38
CA LEU A 55 2.09 -0.16 6.71
C LEU A 55 2.29 0.02 8.23
N PHE A 56 1.45 0.82 8.87
CA PHE A 56 1.52 1.01 10.32
C PHE A 56 1.24 -0.29 11.08
N ILE A 57 0.20 -1.03 10.70
CA ILE A 57 -0.15 -2.32 11.31
C ILE A 57 1.01 -3.31 11.13
N GLU A 58 1.55 -3.41 9.92
CA GLU A 58 2.65 -4.32 9.57
C GLU A 58 3.91 -4.00 10.38
N GLN A 59 4.34 -2.73 10.41
CA GLN A 59 5.49 -2.30 11.20
C GLN A 59 5.27 -2.47 12.72
N SER A 60 4.02 -2.43 13.19
CA SER A 60 3.68 -2.59 14.61
C SER A 60 3.61 -4.06 15.05
N LEU A 61 3.00 -4.94 14.25
CA LEU A 61 2.76 -6.35 14.59
C LEU A 61 4.04 -7.19 14.55
N ILE A 62 4.95 -6.88 13.65
CA ILE A 62 6.15 -7.67 13.47
C ILE A 62 7.09 -7.44 14.65
N LYS A 63 7.38 -8.46 15.47
CA LYS A 63 8.32 -8.32 16.60
C LYS A 63 9.77 -8.31 16.09
N LYS A 64 10.71 -7.81 16.91
CA LYS A 64 12.11 -7.62 16.53
C LYS A 64 12.84 -8.92 16.13
N ASP A 65 12.41 -10.07 16.65
CA ASP A 65 13.05 -11.38 16.46
C ASP A 65 12.25 -12.34 15.56
N PHE A 66 11.45 -11.79 14.64
CA PHE A 66 10.66 -12.61 13.72
C PHE A 66 11.51 -13.25 12.62
N ASN A 67 11.08 -14.42 12.13
CA ASN A 67 11.70 -15.03 10.97
C ASN A 67 11.29 -14.26 9.70
N HIS A 68 12.20 -13.43 9.19
CA HIS A 68 12.02 -12.62 7.99
C HIS A 68 11.55 -13.44 6.78
N ILE A 69 12.11 -14.63 6.56
CA ILE A 69 11.77 -15.48 5.41
C ILE A 69 10.32 -15.93 5.47
N LYS A 70 9.84 -16.30 6.67
CA LYS A 70 8.44 -16.74 6.84
C LYS A 70 7.46 -15.63 6.50
N VAL A 71 7.68 -14.42 7.00
CA VAL A 71 6.81 -13.27 6.70
C VAL A 71 6.85 -12.92 5.22
N TRP A 72 8.02 -12.94 4.59
CA TRP A 72 8.13 -12.73 3.15
C TRP A 72 7.29 -13.72 2.35
N ILE A 73 7.38 -15.01 2.66
CA ILE A 73 6.60 -16.05 1.98
C ILE A 73 5.10 -15.82 2.21
N THR A 74 4.69 -15.56 3.46
CA THR A 74 3.28 -15.34 3.79
C THR A 74 2.71 -14.13 3.07
N GLU A 75 3.43 -13.00 3.04
CA GLU A 75 2.97 -11.79 2.36
C GLU A 75 2.86 -11.99 0.85
N ILE A 76 3.84 -12.65 0.22
CA ILE A 76 3.79 -12.96 -1.22
C ILE A 76 2.57 -13.84 -1.54
N ILE A 77 2.28 -14.84 -0.72
CA ILE A 77 1.10 -15.71 -0.90
C ILE A 77 -0.19 -14.88 -0.78
N VAL A 78 -0.30 -14.01 0.23
CA VAL A 78 -1.48 -13.15 0.42
C VAL A 78 -1.67 -12.20 -0.77
N ILE A 79 -0.59 -11.60 -1.27
CA ILE A 79 -0.62 -10.71 -2.44
C ILE A 79 -1.11 -11.49 -3.67
N LEU A 80 -0.55 -12.67 -3.93
CA LEU A 80 -0.94 -13.51 -5.06
C LEU A 80 -2.41 -13.95 -4.98
N LEU A 81 -2.88 -14.35 -3.80
CA LEU A 81 -4.29 -14.71 -3.58
C LEU A 81 -5.21 -13.52 -3.80
N THR A 82 -4.80 -12.33 -3.38
CA THR A 82 -5.58 -11.09 -3.59
C THR A 82 -5.69 -10.78 -5.08
N ILE A 83 -4.58 -10.84 -5.82
CA ILE A 83 -4.57 -10.63 -7.27
C ILE A 83 -5.45 -11.67 -7.97
N LEU A 84 -5.35 -12.95 -7.58
CA LEU A 84 -6.14 -14.02 -8.16
C LEU A 84 -7.64 -13.84 -7.90
N TYR A 85 -8.01 -13.41 -6.68
CA TYR A 85 -9.40 -13.12 -6.33
C TYR A 85 -9.96 -12.01 -7.22
N PHE A 86 -9.26 -10.89 -7.36
CA PHE A 86 -9.69 -9.80 -8.23
C PHE A 86 -9.71 -10.21 -9.71
N TYR A 87 -8.80 -11.07 -10.15
CA TYR A 87 -8.82 -11.56 -11.53
C TYR A 87 -10.03 -12.45 -11.84
N LEU A 88 -10.48 -13.25 -10.88
CA LEU A 88 -11.59 -14.19 -11.07
C LEU A 88 -12.97 -13.57 -10.82
N PHE A 89 -13.06 -12.61 -9.91
CA PHE A 89 -14.34 -12.08 -9.40
C PHE A 89 -14.52 -10.56 -9.56
N GLY A 90 -13.47 -9.83 -9.95
CA GLY A 90 -13.53 -8.40 -10.25
C GLY A 90 -13.82 -8.14 -11.73
#